data_AF-A0A2V6CV26-F1
#
_entry.id   AF-A0A2V6CV26-F1
#
_cell.length_a   1.000
_cell.length_b   1.000
_cell.length_c   1.000
_cell.angle_alpha   90.00
_cell.angle_beta   90.00
_cell.angle_gamma   90.00
#
_symmetry.space_group_name_H-M   'P 1'
#
loop_
_entity.id
_entity.type
_entity.pdbx_description
1 polymer ?
#
loop_
_entity_poly.entity_id
_entity_poly.type
_entity_poly.pdbx_seq_one_letter_code
_entity_poly.pdbx_strand_id
1 'polypeptide(L)'
;MNEHIRIPTATYRLQFNKNFTYRQAREIVSYLHHLGISDAYASPYFQAGAESLHGYDITDHNKFNAAIGSREDYDAWVAELHAHGMGQIADFVPNHMGINDPQNVWWQDVLENGPSSLYAPYFDIDWRPLKTDLHDKVLLPILGDQYGHVLERGELRIRFDGGSFSLAYFNHVFPIAPGTYRYILQLALENLAEFRDEDFYAEFQSILTALEYLPRRTETNPERIKERAREKEIIKKRLERRCAEAPQVQRAIEKAVETINGHVGDPRSFDRLDELLNAQSYRLAFWRVAAEEINYRRFFDVNDLAAIRVELAEVFDAAHKLLFELVGSGAVTGLRIDHPDGLYLPLEYFEKLQSRCAKALRVPLPKDGRAIYLIVEKILTGEEQLPKNWPVHGTTGYDFANQVAGVLVDHNAEGAITKIFKRFIGHSLHFGHLVYAKKRLVMRISLANEVNVLGTMVDRLSEQNRWFRDYTLEALARAVRETIACFPVYRTYLEPGKPVSEEDRAVIERAVAAAKRRNPAIEESVFNFLRDLLLFRFPENLDEEQRAAHAEFVLKFQQFTGPIMAKGLEDTVSYIYNRLAALNEVGGEPQVFGLSVEAFH
;
A
#
# COMPACT_ATOMS: atom_id res chain seq x y z
N MET A 1 -24.47 31.87 -3.93
CA MET A 1 -23.45 30.81 -3.76
C MET A 1 -22.84 30.61 -5.13
N ASN A 2 -21.54 30.87 -5.28
CA ASN A 2 -20.89 30.92 -6.59
C ASN A 2 -21.09 29.61 -7.37
N GLU A 3 -21.60 29.72 -8.59
CA GLU A 3 -21.82 28.61 -9.54
C GLU A 3 -20.50 28.03 -10.10
N HIS A 4 -19.35 28.49 -9.61
CA HIS A 4 -18.04 28.14 -10.16
C HIS A 4 -17.16 27.47 -9.11
N ILE A 5 -16.59 26.32 -9.50
CA ILE A 5 -15.57 25.58 -8.76
C ILE A 5 -14.38 26.51 -8.52
N ARG A 6 -13.84 26.49 -7.30
CA ARG A 6 -12.60 27.20 -7.00
C ARG A 6 -11.45 26.50 -7.72
N ILE A 7 -10.86 27.17 -8.70
CA ILE A 7 -9.63 26.72 -9.36
C ILE A 7 -8.48 27.59 -8.87
N PRO A 8 -7.44 27.01 -8.24
CA PRO A 8 -6.27 27.76 -7.81
C PRO A 8 -5.56 28.46 -8.97
N THR A 9 -5.12 29.70 -8.77
CA THR A 9 -4.24 30.42 -9.71
C THR A 9 -2.78 30.19 -9.40
N ALA A 10 -2.43 29.99 -8.12
CA ALA A 10 -1.09 29.67 -7.66
C ALA A 10 -1.17 28.87 -6.36
N THR A 11 -0.41 27.78 -6.27
CA THR A 11 -0.39 26.89 -5.10
C THR A 11 0.95 26.99 -4.37
N TYR A 12 0.93 26.82 -3.05
CA TYR A 12 2.15 26.75 -2.24
C TYR A 12 2.14 25.47 -1.39
N ARG A 13 3.10 24.57 -1.63
CA ARG A 13 3.20 23.29 -0.90
C ARG A 13 3.67 23.52 0.54
N LEU A 14 2.84 23.15 1.51
CA LEU A 14 3.16 23.15 2.94
C LEU A 14 3.42 21.71 3.42
N GLN A 15 4.57 21.49 4.04
CA GLN A 15 4.97 20.20 4.59
C GLN A 15 4.66 20.16 6.09
N PHE A 16 3.49 19.66 6.44
CA PHE A 16 3.07 19.52 7.83
C PHE A 16 3.78 18.35 8.52
N ASN A 17 4.24 18.60 9.74
CA ASN A 17 4.82 17.63 10.66
C ASN A 17 4.93 18.25 12.06
N LYS A 18 5.54 17.54 13.01
CA LYS A 18 5.74 18.03 14.39
C LYS A 18 6.50 19.36 14.51
N ASN A 19 7.30 19.74 13.51
CA ASN A 19 8.08 20.98 13.51
C ASN A 19 7.40 22.12 12.73
N PHE A 20 6.43 21.80 11.86
CA PHE A 20 5.65 22.77 11.11
C PHE A 20 4.17 22.38 11.18
N THR A 21 3.48 22.92 12.18
CA THR A 21 2.10 22.61 12.56
C THR A 21 1.09 23.54 11.91
N TYR A 22 -0.21 23.31 12.14
CA TYR A 22 -1.27 24.27 11.77
C TYR A 22 -1.03 25.67 12.35
N ARG A 23 -0.41 25.78 13.54
CA ARG A 23 -0.11 27.08 14.17
C ARG A 23 0.94 27.84 13.37
N GLN A 24 2.04 27.20 12.98
CA GLN A 24 3.05 27.84 12.13
C GLN A 24 2.51 28.13 10.73
N ALA A 25 1.69 27.24 10.16
CA ALA A 25 1.05 27.49 8.87
C ALA A 25 0.13 28.72 8.92
N ARG A 26 -0.61 28.93 10.02
CA ARG A 26 -1.43 30.12 10.24
C ARG A 26 -0.61 31.40 10.25
N GLU A 27 0.54 31.41 10.91
CA GLU A 27 1.41 32.59 11.02
C GLU A 27 1.90 33.11 9.66
N ILE A 28 2.05 32.23 8.67
CA ILE A 28 2.54 32.60 7.33
C ILE A 28 1.43 32.91 6.31
N VAL A 29 0.14 32.76 6.65
CA VAL A 29 -0.96 32.97 5.68
C VAL A 29 -0.91 34.37 5.07
N SER A 30 -0.75 35.40 5.89
CA SER A 30 -0.65 36.78 5.39
C SER A 30 0.54 36.97 4.45
N TYR A 31 1.69 36.35 4.74
CA TYR A 31 2.85 36.35 3.85
C TYR A 31 2.53 35.67 2.50
N LEU A 32 1.91 34.50 2.51
CA LEU A 32 1.55 33.77 1.30
C LEU A 32 0.55 34.56 0.43
N HIS A 33 -0.42 35.23 1.06
CA HIS A 33 -1.35 36.12 0.37
C HIS A 33 -0.60 37.28 -0.32
N HIS A 34 0.33 37.94 0.37
CA HIS A 34 1.16 39.02 -0.23
C HIS A 34 2.06 38.51 -1.36
N LEU A 35 2.52 37.26 -1.29
CA LEU A 35 3.28 36.61 -2.37
C LEU A 35 2.41 36.33 -3.61
N GLY A 36 1.09 36.37 -3.49
CA GLY A 36 0.14 36.11 -4.58
C GLY A 36 -0.33 34.65 -4.66
N ILE A 37 -0.12 33.86 -3.60
CA ILE A 37 -0.61 32.47 -3.53
C ILE A 37 -2.13 32.49 -3.31
N SER A 38 -2.87 31.72 -4.11
CA SER A 38 -4.32 31.60 -3.95
C SER A 38 -4.68 30.45 -3.01
N ASP A 39 -3.93 29.35 -3.03
CA ASP A 39 -4.30 28.14 -2.30
C ASP A 39 -3.08 27.49 -1.64
N ALA A 40 -3.24 27.09 -0.37
CA ALA A 40 -2.25 26.28 0.31
C ALA A 40 -2.39 24.82 -0.16
N TYR A 41 -1.33 24.24 -0.70
CA TYR A 41 -1.28 22.81 -1.01
C TYR A 41 -0.71 22.08 0.20
N ALA A 42 -1.57 21.51 1.03
CA ALA A 42 -1.19 20.84 2.27
C ALA A 42 -0.72 19.42 2.01
N SER A 43 0.41 19.02 2.59
CA SER A 43 0.79 17.60 2.74
C SER A 43 -0.27 16.81 3.52
N PRO A 44 -0.25 15.47 3.49
CA PRO A 44 -1.17 14.67 4.27
C PRO A 44 -1.09 15.03 5.75
N TYR A 45 -2.25 15.28 6.36
CA TYR A 45 -2.37 15.69 7.76
C TYR A 45 -3.31 14.81 8.58
N PHE A 46 -3.73 13.68 7.99
CA PHE A 46 -4.41 12.59 8.67
C PHE A 46 -3.44 11.86 9.61
N GLN A 47 -3.96 11.12 10.58
CA GLN A 47 -3.14 10.44 11.58
C GLN A 47 -2.17 9.49 10.88
N ALA A 48 -0.89 9.72 11.14
CA ALA A 48 0.25 8.92 10.69
C ALA A 48 1.12 8.56 11.90
N GLY A 49 2.26 7.89 11.68
CA GLY A 49 3.21 7.61 12.75
C GLY A 49 3.64 8.89 13.50
N ALA A 50 3.82 8.80 14.81
CA ALA A 50 4.14 9.96 15.66
C ALA A 50 5.43 10.70 15.24
N GLU A 51 6.38 9.97 14.66
CA GLU A 51 7.66 10.49 14.16
C GLU A 51 7.65 10.80 12.66
N SER A 52 6.51 10.64 11.99
CA SER A 52 6.39 10.92 10.56
C SER A 52 6.63 12.40 10.27
N LEU A 53 7.51 12.65 9.30
CA LEU A 53 7.82 14.00 8.80
C LEU A 53 7.07 14.34 7.50
N HIS A 54 6.33 13.38 6.95
CA HIS A 54 5.72 13.47 5.61
C HIS A 54 4.23 13.11 5.56
N GLY A 55 3.73 12.26 6.48
CA GLY A 55 2.30 11.94 6.62
C GLY A 55 1.72 10.88 5.65
N TYR A 56 2.53 10.31 4.76
CA TYR A 56 2.11 9.26 3.80
C TYR A 56 1.88 7.88 4.44
N ASP A 57 2.44 7.65 5.63
CA ASP A 57 2.26 6.45 6.46
C ASP A 57 0.98 6.54 7.31
N ILE A 58 -0.17 6.76 6.67
CA ILE A 58 -1.47 6.97 7.35
C ILE A 58 -1.86 5.74 8.16
N THR A 59 -2.18 5.93 9.44
CA THR A 59 -2.65 4.90 10.36
C THR A 59 -4.14 5.01 10.66
N ASP A 60 -4.74 6.20 10.48
CA ASP A 60 -6.19 6.42 10.53
C ASP A 60 -6.59 7.63 9.65
N HIS A 61 -7.32 7.37 8.56
CA HIS A 61 -7.80 8.42 7.65
C HIS A 61 -8.89 9.33 8.27
N ASN A 62 -9.45 8.98 9.42
CA ASN A 62 -10.56 9.70 10.04
C ASN A 62 -10.19 10.47 11.29
N LYS A 63 -8.89 10.69 11.51
CA LYS A 63 -8.36 11.45 12.62
C LYS A 63 -7.28 12.41 12.12
N PHE A 64 -7.24 13.61 12.69
CA PHE A 64 -6.11 14.53 12.47
C PHE A 64 -4.86 14.01 13.16
N ASN A 65 -3.69 14.22 12.55
CA ASN A 65 -2.44 13.83 13.18
C ASN A 65 -2.19 14.67 14.44
N ALA A 66 -2.19 14.00 15.59
CA ALA A 66 -1.94 14.63 16.88
C ALA A 66 -0.58 15.35 16.98
N ALA A 67 0.42 14.93 16.19
CA ALA A 67 1.72 15.59 16.12
C ALA A 67 1.68 16.92 15.34
N ILE A 68 0.70 17.10 14.44
CA ILE A 68 0.52 18.33 13.65
C ILE A 68 -0.37 19.33 14.40
N GLY A 69 -1.36 18.88 15.18
CA GLY A 69 -2.18 19.79 16.00
C GLY A 69 -3.60 19.28 16.22
N SER A 70 -4.36 20.02 17.01
CA SER A 70 -5.76 19.68 17.31
C SER A 70 -6.73 20.14 16.21
N ARG A 71 -8.00 19.73 16.32
CA ARG A 71 -9.07 20.23 15.45
C ARG A 71 -9.20 21.75 15.53
N GLU A 72 -9.08 22.32 16.72
CA GLU A 72 -9.15 23.76 16.94
C GLU A 72 -8.01 24.50 16.23
N ASP A 73 -6.81 23.92 16.21
CA ASP A 73 -5.67 24.48 15.49
C ASP A 73 -5.87 24.43 13.97
N TYR A 74 -6.42 23.32 13.45
CA TYR A 74 -6.80 23.21 12.05
C TYR A 74 -7.87 24.24 11.67
N ASP A 75 -8.96 24.32 12.43
CA ASP A 75 -10.07 25.23 12.16
C ASP A 75 -9.61 26.69 12.21
N ALA A 76 -8.70 27.04 13.13
CA ALA A 76 -8.12 28.38 13.21
C ALA A 76 -7.21 28.71 12.01
N TRP A 77 -6.47 27.74 11.48
CA TRP A 77 -5.69 27.92 10.25
C TRP A 77 -6.60 28.10 9.03
N VAL A 78 -7.65 27.29 8.91
CA VAL A 78 -8.64 27.40 7.83
C VAL A 78 -9.35 28.75 7.86
N ALA A 79 -9.74 29.23 9.05
CA ALA A 79 -10.37 30.55 9.21
C ALA A 79 -9.43 31.68 8.72
N GLU A 80 -8.13 31.58 8.99
CA GLU A 80 -7.14 32.56 8.53
C GLU A 80 -6.97 32.55 7.01
N LEU A 81 -6.96 31.36 6.38
CA LEU A 81 -6.97 31.23 4.92
C LEU A 81 -8.20 31.90 4.32
N HIS A 82 -9.38 31.61 4.87
CA HIS A 82 -10.65 32.18 4.40
C HIS A 82 -10.70 33.71 4.59
N ALA A 83 -10.13 34.24 5.67
CA ALA A 83 -10.02 35.69 5.89
C ALA A 83 -9.21 36.40 4.80
N HIS A 84 -8.30 35.68 4.13
CA HIS A 84 -7.49 36.15 2.99
C HIS A 84 -8.05 35.69 1.63
N GLY A 85 -9.26 35.10 1.58
CA GLY A 85 -9.84 34.58 0.35
C GLY A 85 -9.07 33.39 -0.25
N MET A 86 -8.20 32.76 0.54
CA MET A 86 -7.40 31.61 0.14
C MET A 86 -8.15 30.30 0.37
N GLY A 87 -7.85 29.29 -0.44
CA GLY A 87 -8.35 27.92 -0.28
C GLY A 87 -7.25 26.96 0.15
N GLN A 88 -7.59 25.67 0.24
CA GLN A 88 -6.59 24.62 0.43
C GLN A 88 -6.83 23.43 -0.50
N ILE A 89 -5.72 22.83 -0.93
CA ILE A 89 -5.67 21.53 -1.59
C ILE A 89 -5.17 20.52 -0.57
N ALA A 90 -5.99 19.52 -0.24
CA ALA A 90 -5.57 18.42 0.64
C ALA A 90 -4.89 17.31 -0.18
N ASP A 91 -3.69 16.91 0.23
CA ASP A 91 -3.04 15.69 -0.25
C ASP A 91 -3.62 14.46 0.44
N PHE A 92 -4.19 13.53 -0.33
CA PHE A 92 -4.88 12.36 0.16
C PHE A 92 -4.24 11.07 -0.36
N VAL A 93 -4.08 10.09 0.52
CA VAL A 93 -3.41 8.81 0.25
C VAL A 93 -4.41 7.65 0.26
N PRO A 94 -4.96 7.25 -0.90
CA PRO A 94 -5.95 6.18 -0.99
C PRO A 94 -5.35 4.80 -1.23
N ASN A 95 -4.08 4.70 -1.64
CA ASN A 95 -3.53 3.41 -2.09
C ASN A 95 -3.10 2.51 -0.92
N HIS A 96 -2.67 3.08 0.21
CA HIS A 96 -1.98 2.34 1.26
C HIS A 96 -2.12 2.99 2.65
N MET A 97 -1.69 2.26 3.67
CA MET A 97 -1.63 2.69 5.06
C MET A 97 -0.31 2.27 5.72
N GLY A 98 0.14 3.06 6.69
CA GLY A 98 1.25 2.72 7.58
C GLY A 98 0.87 1.61 8.54
N ILE A 99 1.65 0.53 8.58
CA ILE A 99 1.38 -0.67 9.38
C ILE A 99 2.35 -0.90 10.55
N ASN A 100 3.33 -0.02 10.71
CA ASN A 100 4.28 -0.09 11.83
C ASN A 100 3.75 0.52 13.13
N ASP A 101 2.77 1.41 13.06
CA ASP A 101 2.17 2.03 14.25
C ASP A 101 1.07 1.12 14.81
N PRO A 102 1.10 0.74 16.10
CA PRO A 102 0.03 -0.02 16.74
C PRO A 102 -1.32 0.71 16.77
N GLN A 103 -1.38 2.01 16.46
CA GLN A 103 -2.64 2.75 16.33
C GLN A 103 -3.42 2.42 15.06
N ASN A 104 -2.83 1.72 14.07
CA ASN A 104 -3.59 1.24 12.92
C ASN A 104 -4.51 0.08 13.33
N VAL A 105 -5.72 0.43 13.77
CA VAL A 105 -6.72 -0.53 14.29
C VAL A 105 -7.09 -1.59 13.25
N TRP A 106 -7.17 -1.22 11.97
CA TRP A 106 -7.51 -2.17 10.91
C TRP A 106 -6.43 -3.25 10.77
N TRP A 107 -5.16 -2.83 10.72
CA TRP A 107 -4.05 -3.77 10.61
C TRP A 107 -3.90 -4.62 11.87
N GLN A 108 -4.00 -4.03 13.06
CA GLN A 108 -3.94 -4.77 14.32
C GLN A 108 -5.05 -5.84 14.41
N ASP A 109 -6.28 -5.53 13.98
CA ASP A 109 -7.36 -6.51 13.96
C ASP A 109 -7.11 -7.64 12.96
N VAL A 110 -6.49 -7.35 11.80
CA VAL A 110 -6.03 -8.37 10.83
C VAL A 110 -4.95 -9.26 11.43
N LEU A 111 -3.95 -8.71 12.11
CA LEU A 111 -2.91 -9.51 12.76
C LEU A 111 -3.47 -10.38 13.89
N GLU A 112 -4.49 -9.88 14.61
CA GLU A 112 -5.12 -10.63 15.69
C GLU A 112 -6.05 -11.75 15.17
N ASN A 113 -6.75 -11.53 14.06
CA ASN A 113 -7.86 -12.39 13.63
C ASN A 113 -7.66 -13.08 12.28
N GLY A 114 -6.61 -12.76 11.54
CA GLY A 114 -6.32 -13.37 10.24
C GLY A 114 -7.46 -13.17 9.24
N PRO A 115 -7.77 -14.18 8.41
CA PRO A 115 -8.91 -14.14 7.47
C PRO A 115 -10.26 -13.81 8.12
N SER A 116 -10.44 -14.07 9.42
CA SER A 116 -11.67 -13.74 10.16
C SER A 116 -11.71 -12.31 10.73
N SER A 117 -10.79 -11.42 10.34
CA SER A 117 -10.89 -10.00 10.65
C SER A 117 -12.01 -9.34 9.83
N LEU A 118 -12.72 -8.39 10.43
CA LEU A 118 -13.66 -7.52 9.71
C LEU A 118 -12.95 -6.65 8.66
N TYR A 119 -11.64 -6.43 8.84
CA TYR A 119 -10.79 -5.63 7.98
C TYR A 119 -9.86 -6.49 7.09
N ALA A 120 -9.94 -7.83 7.14
CA ALA A 120 -9.19 -8.68 6.21
C ALA A 120 -9.44 -8.32 4.73
N PRO A 121 -10.68 -7.98 4.30
CA PRO A 121 -10.93 -7.53 2.93
C PRO A 121 -10.39 -6.13 2.62
N TYR A 122 -10.05 -5.33 3.63
CA TYR A 122 -9.61 -3.94 3.44
C TYR A 122 -8.19 -3.87 2.87
N PHE A 123 -7.36 -4.86 3.16
CA PHE A 123 -5.99 -4.95 2.68
C PHE A 123 -5.87 -5.95 1.54
N ASP A 124 -4.90 -5.72 0.68
CA ASP A 124 -4.60 -6.60 -0.44
C ASP A 124 -3.59 -7.68 -0.01
N ILE A 125 -4.11 -8.76 0.58
CA ILE A 125 -3.34 -9.88 1.15
C ILE A 125 -3.62 -11.16 0.35
N ASP A 126 -2.56 -11.83 -0.10
CA ASP A 126 -2.64 -13.20 -0.57
C ASP A 126 -2.61 -14.16 0.62
N TRP A 127 -3.79 -14.65 1.00
CA TRP A 127 -3.97 -15.59 2.10
C TRP A 127 -3.60 -17.03 1.75
N ARG A 128 -3.36 -17.33 0.47
CA ARG A 128 -2.98 -18.67 -0.01
C ARG A 128 -1.79 -18.59 -0.99
N PRO A 129 -0.65 -18.06 -0.52
CA PRO A 129 0.56 -18.00 -1.33
C PRO A 129 1.11 -19.41 -1.58
N LEU A 130 2.02 -19.55 -2.54
CA LEU A 130 2.65 -20.85 -2.88
C LEU A 130 3.27 -21.58 -1.67
N LYS A 131 3.80 -20.82 -0.72
CA LYS A 131 4.37 -21.37 0.51
C LYS A 131 3.25 -21.74 1.47
N THR A 132 2.97 -23.04 1.58
CA THR A 132 1.87 -23.58 2.42
C THR A 132 1.96 -23.19 3.89
N ASP A 133 3.17 -22.99 4.42
CA ASP A 133 3.37 -22.54 5.82
C ASP A 133 2.86 -21.12 6.08
N LEU A 134 2.62 -20.33 5.02
CA LEU A 134 2.04 -18.99 5.07
C LEU A 134 0.53 -18.97 4.79
N HIS A 135 -0.11 -20.12 4.55
CA HIS A 135 -1.56 -20.15 4.41
C HIS A 135 -2.24 -19.56 5.65
N ASP A 136 -3.20 -18.66 5.41
CA ASP A 136 -3.97 -17.95 6.44
C ASP A 136 -3.10 -17.13 7.43
N LYS A 137 -1.89 -16.74 7.01
CA LYS A 137 -0.95 -15.92 7.80
C LYS A 137 -0.43 -14.73 7.01
N VAL A 138 -0.16 -13.63 7.69
CA VAL A 138 0.57 -12.46 7.16
C VAL A 138 2.07 -12.61 7.47
N LEU A 139 2.95 -12.53 6.46
CA LEU A 139 4.39 -12.49 6.70
C LEU A 139 4.84 -11.07 7.09
N LEU A 140 5.49 -10.90 8.24
CA LEU A 140 6.04 -9.63 8.72
C LEU A 140 7.58 -9.68 8.73
N PRO A 141 8.26 -9.17 7.68
CA PRO A 141 9.72 -9.21 7.57
C PRO A 141 10.37 -8.04 8.33
N ILE A 142 10.34 -8.10 9.65
CA ILE A 142 10.77 -7.01 10.54
C ILE A 142 11.92 -7.39 11.48
N LEU A 143 12.25 -8.69 11.57
CA LEU A 143 13.27 -9.15 12.51
C LEU A 143 14.65 -8.70 12.02
N GLY A 144 15.50 -8.26 12.95
CA GLY A 144 16.88 -7.85 12.68
C GLY A 144 17.84 -9.00 12.35
N ASP A 145 17.43 -10.25 12.62
CA ASP A 145 18.21 -11.47 12.41
C ASP A 145 17.28 -12.67 12.15
N GLN A 146 17.82 -13.87 11.96
CA GLN A 146 17.05 -15.10 11.83
C GLN A 146 16.16 -15.36 13.05
N TYR A 147 14.95 -15.85 12.81
CA TYR A 147 13.91 -16.05 13.82
C TYR A 147 14.40 -16.80 15.06
N GLY A 148 15.08 -17.95 14.89
CA GLY A 148 15.58 -18.74 16.03
C GLY A 148 16.57 -17.98 16.91
N HIS A 149 17.47 -17.19 16.30
CA HIS A 149 18.40 -16.36 17.06
C HIS A 149 17.70 -15.25 17.84
N VAL A 150 16.72 -14.58 17.22
CA VAL A 150 15.92 -13.54 17.87
C VAL A 150 15.12 -14.12 19.05
N LEU A 151 14.50 -15.29 18.83
CA LEU A 151 13.75 -16.03 19.84
C LEU A 151 14.64 -16.39 21.04
N GLU A 152 15.75 -17.09 20.80
CA GLU A 152 16.63 -17.61 21.85
C GLU A 152 17.43 -16.50 22.59
N ARG A 153 17.57 -15.30 21.99
CA ARG A 153 18.09 -14.10 22.68
C ARG A 153 17.06 -13.45 23.61
N GLY A 154 15.82 -13.95 23.66
CA GLY A 154 14.76 -13.43 24.52
C GLY A 154 14.28 -12.03 24.11
N GLU A 155 14.44 -11.68 22.82
CA GLU A 155 14.03 -10.39 22.25
C GLU A 155 12.52 -10.35 21.96
N LEU A 156 11.89 -11.52 21.77
CA LEU A 156 10.45 -11.71 21.64
C LEU A 156 9.86 -12.00 23.01
N ARG A 157 8.93 -11.15 23.47
CA ARG A 157 8.31 -11.32 24.79
C ARG A 157 6.81 -11.14 24.78
N ILE A 158 6.09 -12.12 25.29
CA ILE A 158 4.68 -12.02 25.63
C ILE A 158 4.51 -11.08 26.82
N ARG A 159 3.51 -10.21 26.71
CA ARG A 159 3.04 -9.31 27.77
C ARG A 159 1.54 -9.51 27.94
N PHE A 160 1.06 -9.33 29.17
CA PHE A 160 -0.35 -9.32 29.51
C PHE A 160 -0.74 -7.95 30.05
N ASP A 161 -1.76 -7.33 29.46
CA ASP A 161 -2.29 -6.03 29.87
C ASP A 161 -3.79 -5.96 29.59
N GLY A 162 -4.58 -5.46 30.54
CA GLY A 162 -6.03 -5.22 30.36
C GLY A 162 -6.83 -6.40 29.80
N GLY A 163 -6.55 -7.64 30.23
CA GLY A 163 -7.24 -8.84 29.73
C GLY A 163 -6.82 -9.30 28.33
N SER A 164 -5.76 -8.73 27.76
CA SER A 164 -5.24 -9.06 26.44
C SER A 164 -3.75 -9.45 26.50
N PHE A 165 -3.34 -10.33 25.59
CA PHE A 165 -1.93 -10.69 25.40
C PHE A 165 -1.37 -10.03 24.15
N SER A 166 -0.13 -9.55 24.23
CA SER A 166 0.63 -9.00 23.11
C SER A 166 2.03 -9.58 23.07
N LEU A 167 2.63 -9.60 21.89
CA LEU A 167 4.03 -9.88 21.65
C LEU A 167 4.78 -8.57 21.45
N ALA A 168 5.81 -8.35 22.26
CA ALA A 168 6.73 -7.23 22.11
C ALA A 168 8.02 -7.67 21.41
N TYR A 169 8.45 -6.88 20.44
CA TYR A 169 9.77 -6.95 19.81
C TYR A 169 10.35 -5.53 19.75
N PHE A 170 11.21 -5.18 20.70
CA PHE A 170 11.63 -3.80 20.95
C PHE A 170 10.43 -2.84 21.09
N ASN A 171 10.27 -1.92 20.15
CA ASN A 171 9.17 -0.94 20.11
C ASN A 171 7.94 -1.46 19.38
N HIS A 172 8.03 -2.61 18.69
CA HIS A 172 6.89 -3.20 18.01
C HIS A 172 6.04 -4.01 18.98
N VAL A 173 4.72 -3.87 18.84
CA VAL A 173 3.73 -4.60 19.61
C VAL A 173 2.77 -5.28 18.65
N PHE A 174 2.61 -6.59 18.78
CA PHE A 174 1.70 -7.40 17.99
C PHE A 174 0.64 -8.04 18.88
N PRO A 175 -0.60 -8.18 18.42
CA PRO A 175 -1.64 -8.81 19.21
C PRO A 175 -1.42 -10.33 19.22
N ILE A 176 -1.81 -10.98 20.31
CA ILE A 176 -1.94 -12.45 20.32
C ILE A 176 -3.39 -12.79 20.00
N ALA A 177 -3.58 -13.76 19.09
CA ALA A 177 -4.90 -14.20 18.67
C ALA A 177 -5.67 -14.78 19.87
N PRO A 178 -6.90 -14.31 20.18
CA PRO A 178 -7.63 -14.69 21.39
C PRO A 178 -7.78 -16.20 21.58
N GLY A 179 -8.09 -16.96 20.52
CA GLY A 179 -8.19 -18.43 20.61
C GLY A 179 -6.89 -19.11 21.06
N THR A 180 -5.73 -18.48 20.86
CA THR A 180 -4.43 -18.97 21.31
C THR A 180 -4.09 -18.58 22.75
N TYR A 181 -4.91 -17.75 23.42
CA TYR A 181 -4.74 -17.47 24.86
C TYR A 181 -4.79 -18.75 25.70
N ARG A 182 -5.45 -19.79 25.20
CA ARG A 182 -5.48 -21.12 25.84
C ARG A 182 -4.09 -21.68 26.13
N TYR A 183 -3.10 -21.46 25.26
CA TYR A 183 -1.71 -21.90 25.48
C TYR A 183 -1.11 -21.31 26.75
N ILE A 184 -1.51 -20.09 27.10
CA ILE A 184 -1.04 -19.35 28.27
C ILE A 184 -1.93 -19.66 29.48
N LEU A 185 -3.24 -19.57 29.30
CA LEU A 185 -4.22 -19.68 30.38
C LEU A 185 -4.36 -21.11 30.92
N GLN A 186 -4.06 -22.15 30.13
CA GLN A 186 -4.00 -23.52 30.65
C GLN A 186 -2.84 -23.69 31.65
N LEU A 187 -1.68 -23.11 31.36
CA LEU A 187 -0.55 -23.09 32.29
C LEU A 187 -0.85 -22.23 33.53
N ALA A 188 -1.57 -21.12 33.35
CA ALA A 188 -2.05 -20.32 34.47
C ALA A 188 -3.07 -21.10 35.34
N LEU A 189 -3.94 -21.91 34.74
CA LEU A 189 -4.88 -22.77 35.47
C LEU A 189 -4.14 -23.80 36.35
N GLU A 190 -3.05 -24.39 35.84
CA GLU A 190 -2.19 -25.28 36.64
C GLU A 190 -1.59 -24.57 37.86
N ASN A 191 -1.17 -23.30 37.69
CA ASN A 191 -0.69 -22.46 38.78
C ASN A 191 -1.79 -22.08 39.80
N LEU A 192 -3.07 -22.27 39.47
CA LEU A 192 -4.22 -22.03 40.34
C LEU A 192 -4.77 -23.30 40.99
N ALA A 193 -4.09 -24.46 40.86
CA ALA A 193 -4.61 -25.75 41.30
C ALA A 193 -4.96 -25.85 42.80
N GLU A 194 -4.39 -24.99 43.65
CA GLU A 194 -4.69 -24.92 45.08
C GLU A 194 -5.98 -24.13 45.40
N PHE A 195 -6.51 -23.39 44.42
CA PHE A 195 -7.69 -22.53 44.56
C PHE A 195 -8.94 -23.13 43.90
N ARG A 196 -9.00 -24.46 43.72
CA ARG A 196 -10.08 -25.14 42.98
C ARG A 196 -11.47 -24.92 43.56
N ASP A 197 -11.56 -24.68 44.86
CA ASP A 197 -12.82 -24.48 45.57
C ASP A 197 -13.29 -23.02 45.57
N GLU A 198 -12.49 -22.10 45.01
CA GLU A 198 -12.82 -20.68 44.92
C GLU A 198 -13.71 -20.38 43.71
N ASP A 199 -14.70 -19.49 43.88
CA ASP A 199 -15.64 -19.12 42.81
C ASP A 199 -14.95 -18.57 41.55
N PHE A 200 -13.83 -17.87 41.72
CA PHE A 200 -13.07 -17.32 40.58
C PHE A 200 -12.44 -18.41 39.72
N TYR A 201 -12.16 -19.60 40.27
CA TYR A 201 -11.56 -20.71 39.55
C TYR A 201 -12.53 -21.27 38.50
N ALA A 202 -13.80 -21.46 38.87
CA ALA A 202 -14.86 -21.90 37.96
C ALA A 202 -15.10 -20.89 36.82
N GLU A 203 -15.11 -19.59 37.12
CA GLU A 203 -15.24 -18.55 36.08
C GLU A 203 -14.00 -18.51 35.16
N PHE A 204 -12.79 -18.74 35.70
CA PHE A 204 -11.57 -18.84 34.88
C PHE A 204 -11.61 -20.04 33.93
N GLN A 205 -12.14 -21.19 34.37
CA GLN A 205 -12.40 -22.34 33.49
C GLN A 205 -13.46 -22.01 32.43
N SER A 206 -14.53 -21.28 32.79
CA SER A 206 -15.54 -20.82 31.83
C SER A 206 -14.95 -19.91 30.75
N ILE A 207 -13.99 -19.04 31.10
CA ILE A 207 -13.24 -18.21 30.14
C ILE A 207 -12.44 -19.10 29.17
N LEU A 208 -11.71 -20.09 29.67
CA LEU A 208 -10.99 -21.06 28.84
C LEU A 208 -11.91 -21.80 27.85
N THR A 209 -13.08 -22.23 28.32
CA THR A 209 -14.10 -22.86 27.48
C THR A 209 -14.66 -21.89 26.43
N ALA A 210 -14.90 -20.63 26.78
CA ALA A 210 -15.37 -19.63 25.81
C ALA A 210 -14.33 -19.39 24.69
N LEU A 211 -13.03 -19.38 25.03
CA LEU A 211 -11.95 -19.27 24.03
C LEU A 211 -11.89 -20.47 23.08
N GLU A 212 -12.25 -21.67 23.55
CA GLU A 212 -12.31 -22.88 22.74
C GLU A 212 -13.44 -22.84 21.70
N TYR A 213 -14.59 -22.30 22.08
CA TYR A 213 -15.76 -22.19 21.19
C TYR A 213 -15.73 -20.97 20.26
N LEU A 214 -14.76 -20.07 20.43
CA LEU A 214 -14.59 -18.93 19.54
C LEU A 214 -14.44 -19.42 18.09
N PRO A 215 -15.17 -18.86 17.11
CA PRO A 215 -14.99 -19.21 15.70
C PRO A 215 -13.51 -19.10 15.32
N ARG A 216 -13.00 -20.06 14.53
CA ARG A 216 -11.58 -20.12 14.16
C ARG A 216 -11.15 -18.85 13.41
N ARG A 217 -9.87 -18.48 13.48
CA ARG A 217 -9.31 -17.32 12.76
C ARG A 217 -9.32 -17.45 11.22
N THR A 218 -9.57 -18.66 10.73
CA THR A 218 -9.64 -19.01 9.30
C THR A 218 -11.09 -19.09 8.80
N GLU A 219 -12.06 -18.74 9.64
CA GLU A 219 -13.47 -18.70 9.27
C GLU A 219 -13.73 -17.53 8.32
N THR A 220 -14.49 -17.79 7.26
CA THR A 220 -14.83 -16.80 6.22
C THR A 220 -16.32 -16.49 6.16
N ASN A 221 -17.15 -17.25 6.90
CA ASN A 221 -18.58 -16.95 7.00
C ASN A 221 -18.82 -15.60 7.73
N PRO A 222 -19.52 -14.63 7.12
CA PRO A 222 -19.71 -13.30 7.69
C PRO A 222 -20.36 -13.26 9.07
N GLU A 223 -21.34 -14.14 9.35
CA GLU A 223 -22.02 -14.16 10.64
C GLU A 223 -21.13 -14.72 11.75
N ARG A 224 -20.32 -15.73 11.42
CA ARG A 224 -19.31 -16.29 12.33
C ARG A 224 -18.16 -15.31 12.58
N ILE A 225 -17.77 -14.50 11.59
CA ILE A 225 -16.81 -13.41 11.75
C ILE A 225 -17.34 -12.37 12.74
N LYS A 226 -18.60 -11.93 12.58
CA LYS A 226 -19.24 -10.98 13.52
C LYS A 226 -19.36 -11.57 14.93
N GLU A 227 -19.71 -12.85 15.04
CA GLU A 227 -19.73 -13.58 16.31
C GLU A 227 -18.33 -13.54 16.96
N ARG A 228 -17.27 -13.92 16.23
CA ARG A 228 -15.89 -13.87 16.72
C ARG A 228 -15.51 -12.46 17.19
N ALA A 229 -15.80 -11.44 16.38
CA ALA A 229 -15.45 -10.05 16.68
C ALA A 229 -16.12 -9.55 17.97
N ARG A 230 -17.34 -9.98 18.26
CA ARG A 230 -18.05 -9.65 19.50
C ARG A 230 -17.56 -10.47 20.69
N GLU A 231 -17.53 -11.80 20.55
CA GLU A 231 -17.23 -12.71 21.66
C GLU A 231 -15.79 -12.56 22.15
N LYS A 232 -14.82 -12.28 21.26
CA LYS A 232 -13.42 -12.04 21.68
C LYS A 232 -13.31 -10.89 22.69
N GLU A 233 -14.05 -9.81 22.48
CA GLU A 233 -14.02 -8.62 23.34
C GLU A 233 -14.76 -8.86 24.66
N ILE A 234 -15.84 -9.64 24.63
CA ILE A 234 -16.52 -10.08 25.85
C ILE A 234 -15.57 -10.94 26.71
N ILE A 235 -14.86 -11.88 26.09
CA ILE A 235 -13.93 -12.76 26.80
C ILE A 235 -12.76 -11.97 27.40
N LYS A 236 -12.14 -11.05 26.64
CA LYS A 236 -11.07 -10.18 27.15
C LYS A 236 -11.51 -9.38 28.39
N LYS A 237 -12.70 -8.76 28.34
CA LYS A 237 -13.28 -8.04 29.49
C LYS A 237 -13.57 -8.94 30.67
N ARG A 238 -14.05 -10.18 30.43
CA ARG A 238 -14.25 -11.17 31.51
C ARG A 238 -12.91 -11.49 32.18
N LEU A 239 -11.85 -11.71 31.40
CA LEU A 239 -10.51 -11.99 31.90
C LEU A 239 -9.91 -10.81 32.67
N GLU A 240 -10.00 -9.59 32.13
CA GLU A 240 -9.58 -8.36 32.82
C GLU A 240 -10.26 -8.21 34.19
N ARG A 241 -11.60 -8.32 34.20
CA ARG A 241 -12.38 -8.25 35.45
C ARG A 241 -11.97 -9.35 36.44
N ARG A 242 -11.70 -10.57 35.97
CA ARG A 242 -11.22 -11.65 36.85
C ARG A 242 -9.87 -11.32 37.48
N CYS A 243 -8.95 -10.73 36.72
CA CYS A 243 -7.64 -10.31 37.24
C CYS A 243 -7.79 -9.18 38.28
N ALA A 244 -8.72 -8.26 38.07
CA ALA A 244 -9.00 -7.17 39.00
C ALA A 244 -9.64 -7.65 40.32
N GLU A 245 -10.56 -8.62 40.25
CA GLU A 245 -11.27 -9.14 41.43
C GLU A 245 -10.45 -10.17 42.22
N ALA A 246 -9.59 -10.95 41.55
CA ALA A 246 -8.78 -12.01 42.16
C ALA A 246 -7.30 -11.85 41.76
N PRO A 247 -6.47 -11.17 42.58
CA PRO A 247 -5.05 -10.96 42.29
C PRO A 247 -4.23 -12.25 42.09
N GLN A 248 -4.71 -13.38 42.62
CA GLN A 248 -4.14 -14.71 42.41
C GLN A 248 -4.16 -15.11 40.93
N VAL A 249 -5.24 -14.75 40.20
CA VAL A 249 -5.37 -15.01 38.76
C VAL A 249 -4.33 -14.23 37.97
N GLN A 250 -4.17 -12.93 38.29
CA GLN A 250 -3.13 -12.08 37.67
C GLN A 250 -1.74 -12.70 37.86
N ARG A 251 -1.37 -13.07 39.10
CA ARG A 251 -0.07 -13.69 39.40
C ARG A 251 0.14 -15.02 38.69
N ALA A 252 -0.91 -15.83 38.57
CA ALA A 252 -0.84 -17.10 37.86
C ALA A 252 -0.60 -16.92 36.36
N ILE A 253 -1.22 -15.90 35.75
CA ILE A 253 -0.99 -15.49 34.36
C ILE A 253 0.43 -14.96 34.18
N GLU A 254 0.91 -14.07 35.07
CA GLU A 254 2.26 -13.54 35.02
C GLU A 254 3.32 -14.64 35.07
N LYS A 255 3.16 -15.62 35.98
CA LYS A 255 4.03 -16.79 36.08
C LYS A 255 3.99 -17.66 34.81
N ALA A 256 2.82 -17.85 34.22
CA ALA A 256 2.68 -18.57 32.95
C ALA A 256 3.37 -17.82 31.79
N VAL A 257 3.23 -16.50 31.72
CA VAL A 257 3.91 -15.64 30.74
C VAL A 257 5.44 -15.70 30.91
N GLU A 258 5.94 -15.63 32.15
CA GLU A 258 7.37 -15.80 32.45
C GLU A 258 7.90 -17.15 31.96
N THR A 259 7.13 -18.22 32.18
CA THR A 259 7.51 -19.58 31.76
C THR A 259 7.53 -19.70 30.24
N ILE A 260 6.56 -19.10 29.54
CA ILE A 260 6.49 -19.10 28.07
C ILE A 260 7.61 -18.27 27.46
N ASN A 261 7.96 -17.13 28.03
CA ASN A 261 9.02 -16.25 27.52
C ASN A 261 10.43 -16.87 27.49
N GLY A 262 10.63 -18.02 28.14
CA GLY A 262 11.88 -18.76 28.11
C GLY A 262 13.03 -18.09 28.86
N HIS A 263 14.18 -18.75 28.83
CA HIS A 263 15.40 -18.37 29.53
C HIS A 263 16.59 -18.40 28.57
N VAL A 264 17.23 -17.25 28.40
CA VAL A 264 18.42 -17.12 27.55
C VAL A 264 19.52 -18.06 28.04
N GLY A 265 20.06 -18.86 27.12
CA GLY A 265 21.03 -19.93 27.42
C GLY A 265 20.44 -21.34 27.51
N ASP A 266 19.10 -21.49 27.50
CA ASP A 266 18.41 -22.77 27.38
C ASP A 266 17.43 -22.74 26.17
N PRO A 267 17.85 -23.18 24.98
CA PRO A 267 17.01 -23.14 23.78
C PRO A 267 15.64 -23.83 23.94
N ARG A 268 15.58 -24.94 24.69
CA ARG A 268 14.34 -25.71 24.89
C ARG A 268 13.31 -24.98 25.73
N SER A 269 13.73 -24.00 26.53
CA SER A 269 12.80 -23.16 27.29
C SER A 269 11.92 -22.28 26.39
N PHE A 270 12.30 -22.06 25.13
CA PHE A 270 11.54 -21.26 24.16
C PHE A 270 10.54 -22.08 23.33
N ASP A 271 10.52 -23.42 23.44
CA ASP A 271 9.65 -24.30 22.64
C ASP A 271 8.15 -23.89 22.77
N ARG A 272 7.72 -23.45 23.96
CA ARG A 272 6.33 -22.99 24.19
C ARG A 272 6.02 -21.65 23.51
N LEU A 273 6.97 -20.72 23.51
CA LEU A 273 6.82 -19.46 22.80
C LEU A 273 6.81 -19.71 21.30
N ASP A 274 7.70 -20.57 20.79
CA ASP A 274 7.72 -20.93 19.38
C ASP A 274 6.38 -21.54 18.93
N GLU A 275 5.82 -22.47 19.71
CA GLU A 275 4.51 -23.06 19.42
C GLU A 275 3.39 -22.00 19.40
N LEU A 276 3.37 -21.10 20.39
CA LEU A 276 2.42 -19.99 20.44
C LEU A 276 2.56 -19.06 19.22
N LEU A 277 3.78 -18.68 18.86
CA LEU A 277 4.07 -17.81 17.71
C LEU A 277 3.67 -18.47 16.39
N ASN A 278 3.93 -19.77 16.23
CA ASN A 278 3.50 -20.54 15.06
C ASN A 278 1.97 -20.65 14.94
N ALA A 279 1.24 -20.47 16.04
CA ALA A 279 -0.23 -20.48 16.04
C ALA A 279 -0.87 -19.11 15.70
N GLN A 280 -0.09 -18.04 15.52
CA GLN A 280 -0.62 -16.70 15.23
C GLN A 280 -1.10 -16.54 13.78
N SER A 281 -1.85 -15.47 13.53
CA SER A 281 -2.29 -15.06 12.18
C SER A 281 -1.21 -14.33 11.39
N TYR A 282 -0.01 -14.22 11.95
CA TYR A 282 1.16 -13.65 11.31
C TYR A 282 2.39 -14.51 11.58
N ARG A 283 3.41 -14.35 10.75
CA ARG A 283 4.72 -14.99 10.89
C ARG A 283 5.79 -13.90 10.82
N LEU A 284 6.52 -13.73 11.92
CA LEU A 284 7.67 -12.84 11.95
C LEU A 284 8.84 -13.46 11.19
N ALA A 285 9.55 -12.66 10.41
CA ALA A 285 10.69 -13.13 9.64
C ALA A 285 11.82 -12.10 9.56
N PHE A 286 13.01 -12.58 9.22
CA PHE A 286 14.17 -11.73 8.98
C PHE A 286 13.90 -10.76 7.83
N TRP A 287 14.18 -9.47 8.01
CA TRP A 287 13.79 -8.43 7.03
C TRP A 287 14.27 -8.70 5.59
N ARG A 288 15.36 -9.44 5.40
CA ARG A 288 15.89 -9.78 4.08
C ARG A 288 15.05 -10.79 3.28
N VAL A 289 14.10 -11.49 3.90
CA VAL A 289 13.20 -12.40 3.14
C VAL A 289 12.01 -11.66 2.51
N ALA A 290 11.83 -10.37 2.80
CA ALA A 290 10.70 -9.57 2.33
C ALA A 290 10.50 -9.65 0.81
N ALA A 291 11.58 -9.51 0.04
CA ALA A 291 11.51 -9.44 -1.41
C ALA A 291 10.92 -10.71 -2.06
N GLU A 292 11.05 -11.87 -1.41
CA GLU A 292 10.66 -13.16 -1.97
C GLU A 292 9.38 -13.75 -1.36
N GLU A 293 9.05 -13.44 -0.10
CA GLU A 293 7.95 -14.12 0.60
C GLU A 293 6.80 -13.19 1.06
N ILE A 294 6.89 -11.86 0.89
CA ILE A 294 5.85 -10.93 1.39
C ILE A 294 4.50 -11.14 0.69
N ASN A 295 3.46 -11.46 1.46
CA ASN A 295 2.17 -11.87 0.90
C ASN A 295 1.08 -10.80 0.98
N TYR A 296 1.45 -9.53 1.02
CA TYR A 296 0.53 -8.42 0.85
C TYR A 296 1.12 -7.39 -0.12
N ARG A 297 0.26 -6.70 -0.87
CA ARG A 297 0.71 -5.65 -1.79
C ARG A 297 1.22 -4.46 -0.99
N ARG A 298 2.40 -3.97 -1.37
CA ARG A 298 3.05 -2.81 -0.76
C ARG A 298 2.95 -1.57 -1.64
N PHE A 299 3.23 -0.41 -1.04
CA PHE A 299 3.66 0.76 -1.81
C PHE A 299 5.11 0.58 -2.22
N PHE A 300 5.35 0.35 -3.52
CA PHE A 300 6.66 -0.03 -4.04
C PHE A 300 7.28 -1.21 -3.28
N ASP A 301 8.50 -1.05 -2.75
CA ASP A 301 9.22 -2.03 -1.95
C ASP A 301 9.27 -1.65 -0.44
N VAL A 302 8.38 -0.75 0.00
CA VAL A 302 8.31 -0.30 1.39
C VAL A 302 7.44 -1.25 2.22
N ASN A 303 8.07 -2.06 3.06
CA ASN A 303 7.38 -3.07 3.90
C ASN A 303 6.35 -2.45 4.86
N ASP A 304 6.58 -1.23 5.29
CA ASP A 304 5.77 -0.58 6.32
C ASP A 304 4.47 0.04 5.79
N LEU A 305 4.22 -0.07 4.47
CA LEU A 305 3.09 0.52 3.78
C LEU A 305 2.27 -0.56 3.06
N ALA A 306 1.23 -1.07 3.73
CA ALA A 306 0.33 -2.08 3.18
C ALA A 306 -0.77 -1.42 2.35
N ALA A 307 -1.01 -1.97 1.16
CA ALA A 307 -2.00 -1.42 0.26
C ALA A 307 -3.43 -1.77 0.69
N ILE A 308 -4.34 -0.81 0.54
CA ILE A 308 -5.76 -0.96 0.81
C ILE A 308 -6.57 -1.09 -0.49
N ARG A 309 -7.72 -1.74 -0.38
CA ARG A 309 -8.61 -2.11 -1.48
C ARG A 309 -9.74 -1.11 -1.67
N VAL A 310 -9.39 0.14 -2.02
CA VAL A 310 -10.36 1.24 -2.18
C VAL A 310 -11.31 1.06 -3.37
N GLU A 311 -11.11 0.06 -4.23
CA GLU A 311 -12.12 -0.38 -5.20
C GLU A 311 -13.37 -0.95 -4.50
N LEU A 312 -13.23 -1.49 -3.28
CA LEU A 312 -14.37 -1.95 -2.50
C LEU A 312 -15.11 -0.76 -1.91
N ALA A 313 -16.44 -0.77 -2.06
CA ALA A 313 -17.25 0.37 -1.71
C ALA A 313 -17.18 0.75 -0.22
N GLU A 314 -17.13 -0.26 0.65
CA GLU A 314 -16.99 -0.12 2.10
C GLU A 314 -15.64 0.48 2.51
N VAL A 315 -14.55 0.05 1.87
CA VAL A 315 -13.19 0.55 2.16
C VAL A 315 -13.06 2.01 1.73
N PHE A 316 -13.59 2.34 0.55
CA PHE A 316 -13.66 3.71 0.09
C PHE A 316 -14.42 4.60 1.08
N ASP A 317 -15.65 4.22 1.45
CA ASP A 317 -16.50 5.03 2.32
C ASP A 317 -15.88 5.12 3.74
N ALA A 318 -15.22 4.07 4.22
CA ALA A 318 -14.50 4.07 5.50
C ALA A 318 -13.28 5.01 5.47
N ALA A 319 -12.46 4.99 4.42
CA ALA A 319 -11.24 5.80 4.34
C ALA A 319 -11.50 7.29 4.05
N HIS A 320 -12.64 7.67 3.47
CA HIS A 320 -12.85 9.06 3.01
C HIS A 320 -13.82 9.88 3.88
N LYS A 321 -14.29 9.37 5.01
CA LYS A 321 -15.33 10.03 5.82
C LYS A 321 -14.89 11.41 6.32
N LEU A 322 -13.73 11.54 6.95
CA LEU A 322 -13.22 12.86 7.39
C LEU A 322 -12.94 13.77 6.19
N LEU A 323 -12.38 13.25 5.08
CA LEU A 323 -12.17 14.04 3.88
C LEU A 323 -13.46 14.71 3.39
N PHE A 324 -14.56 13.95 3.29
CA PHE A 324 -15.85 14.48 2.86
C PHE A 324 -16.49 15.43 3.87
N GLU A 325 -16.22 15.28 5.17
CA GLU A 325 -16.57 16.29 6.18
C GLU A 325 -15.88 17.62 5.88
N LEU A 326 -14.57 17.60 5.61
CA LEU A 326 -13.77 18.79 5.33
C LEU A 326 -14.12 19.45 4.00
N VAL A 327 -14.47 18.66 2.98
CA VAL A 327 -15.02 19.18 1.72
C VAL A 327 -16.39 19.82 1.97
N GLY A 328 -17.28 19.15 2.72
CA GLY A 328 -18.63 19.64 3.00
C GLY A 328 -18.66 20.91 3.84
N SER A 329 -17.66 21.15 4.69
CA SER A 329 -17.53 22.40 5.44
C SER A 329 -16.92 23.55 4.62
N GLY A 330 -16.39 23.26 3.42
CA GLY A 330 -15.64 24.22 2.62
C GLY A 330 -14.22 24.48 3.14
N ALA A 331 -13.76 23.73 4.15
CA ALA A 331 -12.38 23.79 4.59
C ALA A 331 -11.46 23.37 3.44
N VAL A 332 -11.73 22.23 2.81
CA VAL A 332 -11.00 21.70 1.66
C VAL A 332 -11.70 22.11 0.36
N THR A 333 -10.97 22.81 -0.51
CA THR A 333 -11.49 23.34 -1.79
C THR A 333 -10.86 22.69 -3.02
N GLY A 334 -9.80 21.89 -2.81
CA GLY A 334 -9.18 21.07 -3.84
C GLY A 334 -8.56 19.80 -3.24
N LEU A 335 -8.26 18.83 -4.09
CA LEU A 335 -7.65 17.56 -3.72
C LEU A 335 -6.45 17.27 -4.61
N ARG A 336 -5.41 16.71 -4.01
CA ARG A 336 -4.33 16.01 -4.72
C ARG A 336 -4.36 14.55 -4.32
N ILE A 337 -4.44 13.65 -5.28
CA ILE A 337 -4.42 12.20 -5.02
C ILE A 337 -3.01 11.65 -5.20
N ASP A 338 -2.50 11.06 -4.13
CA ASP A 338 -1.25 10.33 -4.10
C ASP A 338 -1.34 9.01 -4.86
N HIS A 339 -0.31 8.73 -5.65
CA HIS A 339 -0.08 7.44 -6.31
C HIS A 339 -1.34 6.76 -6.90
N PRO A 340 -2.12 7.43 -7.77
CA PRO A 340 -3.28 6.86 -8.44
C PRO A 340 -2.94 5.63 -9.28
N ASP A 341 -1.70 5.52 -9.77
CA ASP A 341 -1.23 4.37 -10.54
C ASP A 341 -1.09 3.08 -9.71
N GLY A 342 -1.18 3.16 -8.38
CA GLY A 342 -1.30 1.99 -7.52
C GLY A 342 -2.73 1.45 -7.38
N LEU A 343 -3.75 2.23 -7.78
CA LEU A 343 -5.15 1.86 -7.61
C LEU A 343 -5.58 0.76 -8.58
N TYR A 344 -6.54 -0.06 -8.14
CA TYR A 344 -7.06 -1.16 -8.94
C TYR A 344 -7.86 -0.64 -10.16
N LEU A 345 -8.79 0.31 -9.91
CA LEU A 345 -9.62 0.97 -10.92
C LEU A 345 -9.60 2.50 -10.72
N PRO A 346 -8.58 3.22 -11.25
CA PRO A 346 -8.41 4.65 -11.03
C PRO A 346 -9.58 5.51 -11.54
N LEU A 347 -10.14 5.20 -12.72
CA LEU A 347 -11.28 5.96 -13.28
C LEU A 347 -12.49 5.90 -12.33
N GLU A 348 -12.91 4.69 -11.94
CA GLU A 348 -14.02 4.49 -11.01
C GLU A 348 -13.77 5.22 -9.68
N TYR A 349 -12.54 5.18 -9.17
CA TYR A 349 -12.16 5.91 -7.97
C TYR A 349 -12.40 7.43 -8.13
N PHE A 350 -11.95 8.04 -9.23
CA PHE A 350 -12.13 9.47 -9.47
C PHE A 350 -13.59 9.87 -9.69
N GLU A 351 -14.35 9.09 -10.44
CA GLU A 351 -15.79 9.31 -10.65
C GLU A 351 -16.55 9.27 -9.31
N LYS A 352 -16.24 8.26 -8.48
CA LYS A 352 -16.83 8.11 -7.15
C LYS A 352 -16.42 9.26 -6.23
N LEU A 353 -15.16 9.66 -6.24
CA LEU A 353 -14.64 10.77 -5.44
C LEU A 353 -15.33 12.08 -5.80
N GLN A 354 -15.44 12.43 -7.08
CA GLN A 354 -16.12 13.63 -7.55
C GLN A 354 -17.62 13.62 -7.22
N SER A 355 -18.29 12.49 -7.43
CA SER A 355 -19.70 12.30 -7.07
C SER A 355 -19.95 12.51 -5.57
N ARG A 356 -19.08 11.96 -4.72
CA ARG A 356 -19.15 12.13 -3.26
C ARG A 356 -18.84 13.57 -2.83
N CYS A 357 -17.88 14.23 -3.48
CA CYS A 357 -17.60 15.66 -3.25
C CYS A 357 -18.81 16.54 -3.62
N ALA A 358 -19.45 16.30 -4.77
CA ALA A 358 -20.67 17.01 -5.17
C ALA A 358 -21.77 16.89 -4.10
N LYS A 359 -21.96 15.67 -3.58
CA LYS A 359 -22.91 15.40 -2.49
C LYS A 359 -22.54 16.13 -1.20
N ALA A 360 -21.27 16.11 -0.80
CA ALA A 360 -20.78 16.81 0.40
C ALA A 360 -20.98 18.33 0.27
N LEU A 361 -20.69 18.91 -0.90
CA LEU A 361 -20.88 20.32 -1.23
C LEU A 361 -22.35 20.71 -1.47
N ARG A 362 -23.26 19.72 -1.56
CA ARG A 362 -24.70 19.92 -1.87
C ARG A 362 -24.93 20.65 -3.20
N VAL A 363 -24.12 20.32 -4.19
CA VAL A 363 -24.24 20.82 -5.57
C VAL A 363 -24.59 19.67 -6.52
N PRO A 364 -25.28 19.92 -7.64
CA PRO A 364 -25.42 18.91 -8.68
C PRO A 364 -24.04 18.56 -9.24
N LEU A 365 -23.83 17.28 -9.58
CA LEU A 365 -22.61 16.86 -10.29
C LEU A 365 -22.55 17.56 -11.65
N PRO A 366 -21.48 18.32 -11.97
CA PRO A 366 -21.34 18.97 -13.26
C PRO A 366 -21.30 17.97 -14.43
N LYS A 367 -21.64 18.44 -15.64
CA LYS A 367 -21.71 17.57 -16.84
C LYS A 367 -20.38 16.92 -17.21
N ASP A 368 -19.28 17.57 -16.89
CA ASP A 368 -17.92 17.05 -17.11
C ASP A 368 -17.41 16.20 -15.93
N GLY A 369 -18.27 15.92 -14.94
CA GLY A 369 -17.97 15.07 -13.79
C GLY A 369 -17.06 15.70 -12.74
N ARG A 370 -16.67 16.98 -12.87
CA ARG A 370 -15.70 17.63 -11.99
C ARG A 370 -16.41 18.52 -10.98
N ALA A 371 -16.63 18.06 -9.76
CA ALA A 371 -17.31 18.81 -8.71
C ALA A 371 -16.36 19.63 -7.81
N ILE A 372 -15.12 19.19 -7.66
CA ILE A 372 -14.06 19.85 -6.90
C ILE A 372 -12.76 19.86 -7.72
N TYR A 373 -11.90 20.87 -7.53
CA TYR A 373 -10.58 20.88 -8.13
C TYR A 373 -9.78 19.66 -7.65
N LEU A 374 -9.29 18.87 -8.60
CA LEU A 374 -8.71 17.55 -8.35
C LEU A 374 -7.51 17.36 -9.26
N ILE A 375 -6.32 17.27 -8.70
CA ILE A 375 -5.08 16.92 -9.41
C ILE A 375 -4.57 15.57 -8.92
N VAL A 376 -3.76 14.91 -9.74
CA VAL A 376 -3.28 13.56 -9.44
C VAL A 376 -1.77 13.45 -9.60
N GLU A 377 -1.11 12.74 -8.70
CA GLU A 377 0.32 12.46 -8.82
C GLU A 377 0.57 11.36 -9.87
N LYS A 378 0.56 11.74 -11.14
CA LYS A 378 0.71 10.79 -12.25
C LYS A 378 1.91 11.19 -13.09
N ILE A 379 2.83 10.26 -13.28
CA ILE A 379 4.02 10.47 -14.13
C ILE A 379 3.66 10.17 -15.58
N LEU A 380 3.89 11.13 -16.47
CA LEU A 380 3.72 10.99 -17.92
C LEU A 380 5.08 10.74 -18.55
N THR A 381 5.18 9.74 -19.43
CA THR A 381 6.44 9.41 -20.14
C THR A 381 6.35 9.74 -21.62
N GLY A 382 7.33 10.48 -22.15
CA GLY A 382 7.38 10.85 -23.56
C GLY A 382 6.14 11.63 -24.00
N GLU A 383 5.45 11.15 -25.03
CA GLU A 383 4.24 11.77 -25.60
C GLU A 383 2.93 11.33 -24.90
N GLU A 384 3.03 10.55 -23.82
CA GLU A 384 1.87 10.07 -23.07
C GLU A 384 1.00 11.24 -22.57
N GLN A 385 -0.32 11.09 -22.71
CA GLN A 385 -1.30 12.05 -22.23
C GLN A 385 -2.08 11.45 -21.06
N LEU A 386 -2.54 12.32 -20.16
CA LEU A 386 -3.45 11.90 -19.10
C LEU A 386 -4.75 11.36 -19.73
N PRO A 387 -5.34 10.25 -19.23
CA PRO A 387 -6.58 9.73 -19.77
C PRO A 387 -7.70 10.78 -19.80
N LYS A 388 -8.23 11.06 -20.99
CA LYS A 388 -9.17 12.18 -21.23
C LYS A 388 -10.51 12.03 -20.52
N ASN A 389 -10.87 10.81 -20.15
CA ASN A 389 -12.12 10.48 -19.45
C ASN A 389 -12.01 10.62 -17.92
N TRP A 390 -10.81 10.83 -17.37
CA TRP A 390 -10.66 11.03 -15.93
C TRP A 390 -11.28 12.38 -15.52
N PRO A 391 -12.18 12.43 -14.53
CA PRO A 391 -12.78 13.67 -14.05
C PRO A 391 -11.81 14.42 -13.11
N VAL A 392 -10.64 14.74 -13.63
CA VAL A 392 -9.53 15.43 -12.96
C VAL A 392 -9.15 16.70 -13.73
N HIS A 393 -8.34 17.56 -13.11
CA HIS A 393 -7.92 18.85 -13.65
C HIS A 393 -6.48 18.86 -14.16
N GLY A 394 -5.71 17.82 -13.88
CA GLY A 394 -4.33 17.67 -14.35
C GLY A 394 -3.48 16.80 -13.45
N THR A 395 -2.18 16.79 -13.74
CA THR A 395 -1.15 16.17 -12.91
C THR A 395 -0.67 17.14 -11.82
N THR A 396 0.30 16.72 -11.01
CA THR A 396 1.05 17.61 -10.11
C THR A 396 2.14 18.44 -10.83
N GLY A 397 2.34 18.26 -12.14
CA GLY A 397 3.19 19.12 -12.97
C GLY A 397 4.62 18.63 -13.23
N TYR A 398 4.93 17.35 -13.01
CA TYR A 398 6.25 16.80 -13.37
C TYR A 398 6.54 16.92 -14.88
N ASP A 399 5.52 16.74 -15.71
CA ASP A 399 5.58 16.95 -17.16
C ASP A 399 6.03 18.39 -17.50
N PHE A 400 5.40 19.40 -16.91
CA PHE A 400 5.81 20.80 -17.07
C PHE A 400 7.23 21.07 -16.53
N ALA A 401 7.58 20.53 -15.36
CA ALA A 401 8.92 20.70 -14.78
C ALA A 401 10.01 20.17 -15.72
N ASN A 402 9.79 19.01 -16.34
CA ASN A 402 10.72 18.42 -17.31
C ASN A 402 10.79 19.22 -18.61
N GLN A 403 9.68 19.80 -19.09
CA GLN A 403 9.68 20.71 -20.25
C GLN A 403 10.51 21.97 -19.98
N VAL A 404 10.33 22.59 -18.80
CA VAL A 404 11.11 23.77 -18.38
C VAL A 404 12.59 23.42 -18.23
N ALA A 405 12.93 22.30 -17.60
CA ALA A 405 14.32 21.84 -17.53
C ALA A 405 14.90 21.62 -18.94
N GLY A 406 14.12 21.03 -19.84
CA GLY A 406 14.51 20.76 -21.22
C GLY A 406 14.85 22.02 -22.01
N VAL A 407 13.99 23.06 -21.97
CA VAL A 407 14.22 24.30 -22.73
C VAL A 407 15.40 25.13 -22.21
N LEU A 408 15.82 24.92 -20.96
CA LEU A 408 17.01 25.54 -20.37
C LEU A 408 18.33 24.84 -20.77
N VAL A 409 18.26 23.66 -21.38
CA VAL A 409 19.43 22.91 -21.86
C VAL A 409 19.73 23.25 -23.31
N ASP A 410 20.97 23.61 -23.62
CA ASP A 410 21.45 23.77 -25.00
C ASP A 410 21.49 22.41 -25.70
N HIS A 411 20.41 22.08 -26.42
CA HIS A 411 20.27 20.79 -27.10
C HIS A 411 21.36 20.55 -28.18
N ASN A 412 22.01 21.60 -28.70
CA ASN A 412 23.09 21.46 -29.67
C ASN A 412 24.37 20.87 -29.06
N ALA A 413 24.51 20.93 -27.73
CA ALA A 413 25.64 20.37 -27.01
C ALA A 413 25.57 18.84 -26.82
N GLU A 414 24.47 18.18 -27.22
CA GLU A 414 24.24 16.75 -26.99
C GLU A 414 25.42 15.88 -27.43
N GLY A 415 25.91 16.09 -28.66
CA GLY A 415 26.99 15.29 -29.23
C GLY A 415 28.30 15.43 -28.45
N ALA A 416 28.62 16.66 -28.01
CA ALA A 416 29.83 16.95 -27.24
C ALA A 416 29.76 16.33 -25.84
N ILE A 417 28.65 16.56 -25.12
CA ILE A 417 28.44 16.04 -23.77
C ILE A 417 28.36 14.50 -23.77
N THR A 418 27.64 13.90 -24.72
CA THR A 418 27.57 12.44 -24.85
C THR A 418 28.95 11.83 -25.14
N LYS A 419 29.79 12.48 -25.95
CA LYS A 419 31.17 12.03 -26.19
C LYS A 419 32.04 12.13 -24.94
N ILE A 420 31.91 13.21 -24.16
CA ILE A 420 32.62 13.37 -22.88
C ILE A 420 32.22 12.25 -21.91
N PHE A 421 30.91 12.02 -21.75
CA PHE A 421 30.39 10.97 -20.88
C PHE A 421 30.90 9.58 -21.27
N LYS A 422 30.80 9.20 -22.55
CA LYS A 422 31.31 7.92 -23.07
C LYS A 422 32.81 7.74 -22.82
N ARG A 423 33.60 8.80 -23.01
CA ARG A 423 35.05 8.77 -22.72
C ARG A 423 35.32 8.61 -21.23
N PHE A 424 34.58 9.31 -20.37
CA PHE A 424 34.73 9.25 -18.92
C PHE A 424 34.45 7.84 -18.37
N ILE A 425 33.38 7.20 -18.81
CA ILE A 425 33.02 5.84 -18.36
C ILE A 425 33.76 4.72 -19.10
N GLY A 426 34.53 5.04 -20.16
CA GLY A 426 35.31 4.09 -20.95
C GLY A 426 34.51 3.14 -21.85
N HIS A 427 33.19 3.32 -22.00
CA HIS A 427 32.31 2.51 -22.84
C HIS A 427 31.04 3.28 -23.24
N SER A 428 30.17 2.66 -24.04
CA SER A 428 28.86 3.22 -24.40
C SER A 428 27.71 2.53 -23.67
N LEU A 429 26.77 3.31 -23.15
CA LEU A 429 25.52 2.83 -22.56
C LEU A 429 24.34 3.14 -23.48
N HIS A 430 23.61 2.11 -23.90
CA HIS A 430 22.33 2.30 -24.61
C HIS A 430 21.21 2.44 -23.58
N PHE A 431 20.55 3.60 -23.53
CA PHE A 431 19.58 3.93 -22.49
C PHE A 431 18.47 2.88 -22.37
N GLY A 432 17.80 2.52 -23.47
CA GLY A 432 16.76 1.49 -23.43
C GLY A 432 17.22 0.10 -22.97
N HIS A 433 18.51 -0.25 -23.13
CA HIS A 433 19.06 -1.50 -22.59
C HIS A 433 19.31 -1.39 -21.10
N LEU A 434 19.75 -0.21 -20.64
CA LEU A 434 19.92 0.08 -19.24
C LEU A 434 18.57 0.02 -18.51
N VAL A 435 17.54 0.71 -19.00
CA VAL A 435 16.18 0.68 -18.41
C VAL A 435 15.65 -0.74 -18.32
N TYR A 436 15.67 -1.50 -19.43
CA TYR A 436 15.26 -2.90 -19.45
C TYR A 436 16.03 -3.75 -18.42
N ALA A 437 17.36 -3.61 -18.36
CA ALA A 437 18.19 -4.37 -17.43
C ALA A 437 17.90 -4.02 -15.96
N LYS A 438 17.63 -2.73 -15.66
CA LYS A 438 17.37 -2.27 -14.29
C LYS A 438 15.95 -2.58 -13.81
N LYS A 439 14.95 -2.55 -14.69
CA LYS A 439 13.63 -3.12 -14.39
C LYS A 439 13.72 -4.61 -14.01
N ARG A 440 14.50 -5.39 -14.76
CA ARG A 440 14.76 -6.81 -14.44
C ARG A 440 15.52 -7.01 -13.13
N LEU A 441 16.44 -6.09 -12.81
CA LEU A 441 17.15 -6.12 -11.54
C LEU A 441 16.16 -5.91 -10.38
N VAL A 442 15.33 -4.86 -10.45
CA VAL A 442 14.30 -4.56 -9.43
C VAL A 442 13.35 -5.73 -9.21
N MET A 443 12.82 -6.31 -10.29
CA MET A 443 11.97 -7.51 -10.24
C MET A 443 12.67 -8.74 -9.65
N ARG A 444 14.00 -8.74 -9.54
CA ARG A 444 14.76 -9.83 -8.92
C ARG A 444 15.07 -9.56 -7.45
N ILE A 445 15.33 -8.31 -7.08
CA ILE A 445 15.91 -7.97 -5.77
C ILE A 445 14.91 -7.37 -4.78
N SER A 446 13.93 -6.60 -5.26
CA SER A 446 13.00 -5.82 -4.41
C SER A 446 11.55 -6.25 -4.58
N LEU A 447 11.16 -6.61 -5.81
CA LEU A 447 9.78 -6.92 -6.21
C LEU A 447 9.66 -8.35 -6.80
N ALA A 448 10.39 -9.31 -6.22
CA ALA A 448 10.41 -10.68 -6.75
C ALA A 448 9.10 -11.40 -6.48
N ASN A 449 8.52 -11.26 -5.28
CA ASN A 449 7.27 -11.92 -4.96
C ASN A 449 6.10 -11.40 -5.82
N GLU A 450 5.99 -10.09 -6.05
CA GLU A 450 4.93 -9.48 -6.85
C GLU A 450 4.89 -10.08 -8.27
N VAL A 451 6.07 -10.34 -8.84
CA VAL A 451 6.21 -10.99 -10.14
C VAL A 451 5.91 -12.49 -10.07
N ASN A 452 6.30 -13.17 -9.00
CA ASN A 452 5.99 -14.59 -8.80
C ASN A 452 4.47 -14.80 -8.69
N VAL A 453 3.77 -13.92 -7.96
CA VAL A 453 2.31 -13.90 -7.86
C VAL A 453 1.68 -13.80 -9.25
N LEU A 454 2.11 -12.84 -10.08
CA LEU A 454 1.62 -12.74 -11.46
C LEU A 454 1.93 -14.01 -12.28
N GLY A 455 3.11 -14.59 -12.13
CA GLY A 455 3.48 -15.84 -12.80
C GLY A 455 2.54 -16.98 -12.43
N THR A 456 2.27 -17.17 -11.13
CA THR A 456 1.33 -18.18 -10.62
C THR A 456 -0.11 -17.91 -11.04
N MET A 457 -0.54 -16.66 -11.11
CA MET A 457 -1.88 -16.32 -11.62
C MET A 457 -2.01 -16.77 -13.08
N VAL A 458 -1.06 -16.42 -13.95
CA VAL A 458 -1.10 -16.83 -15.37
C VAL A 458 -1.02 -18.35 -15.52
N ASP A 459 -0.22 -19.02 -14.71
CA ASP A 459 -0.09 -20.47 -14.69
C ASP A 459 -1.43 -21.15 -14.40
N ARG A 460 -2.12 -20.75 -13.32
CA ARG A 460 -3.48 -21.22 -12.97
C ARG A 460 -4.48 -20.97 -14.10
N LEU A 461 -4.43 -19.80 -14.75
CA LEU A 461 -5.30 -19.50 -15.90
C LEU A 461 -4.98 -20.39 -17.11
N SER A 462 -3.71 -20.73 -17.32
CA SER A 462 -3.28 -21.59 -18.42
C SER A 462 -3.75 -23.05 -18.22
N GLU A 463 -3.72 -23.55 -16.98
CA GLU A 463 -4.16 -24.91 -16.63
C GLU A 463 -5.66 -25.14 -16.88
N GLN A 464 -6.46 -24.08 -16.79
CA GLN A 464 -7.90 -24.12 -17.05
C GLN A 464 -8.25 -24.32 -18.53
N ASN A 465 -7.29 -24.19 -19.45
CA ASN A 465 -7.53 -24.28 -20.89
C ASN A 465 -6.61 -25.30 -21.57
N ARG A 466 -7.22 -26.29 -22.24
CA ARG A 466 -6.51 -27.37 -22.96
C ARG A 466 -5.50 -26.89 -24.01
N TRP A 467 -5.63 -25.67 -24.53
CA TRP A 467 -4.72 -25.11 -25.52
C TRP A 467 -3.42 -24.55 -24.92
N PHE A 468 -3.43 -24.23 -23.62
CA PHE A 468 -2.32 -23.52 -22.95
C PHE A 468 -1.78 -24.28 -21.73
N ARG A 469 -2.42 -25.38 -21.31
CA ARG A 469 -2.05 -26.19 -20.13
C ARG A 469 -0.64 -26.79 -20.14
N ASP A 470 0.01 -26.86 -21.30
CA ASP A 470 1.36 -27.43 -21.43
C ASP A 470 2.45 -26.34 -21.29
N TYR A 471 2.06 -25.07 -21.11
CA TYR A 471 3.00 -24.01 -20.76
C TYR A 471 3.49 -24.22 -19.33
N THR A 472 4.81 -24.10 -19.14
CA THR A 472 5.39 -24.25 -17.81
C THR A 472 5.32 -22.95 -17.02
N LEU A 473 5.19 -23.05 -15.70
CA LEU A 473 5.26 -21.90 -14.79
C LEU A 473 6.48 -21.00 -15.05
N GLU A 474 7.67 -21.59 -15.27
CA GLU A 474 8.88 -20.80 -15.56
C GLU A 474 8.74 -20.02 -16.89
N ALA A 475 8.18 -20.62 -17.94
CA ALA A 475 7.98 -19.93 -19.21
C ALA A 475 7.00 -18.77 -19.06
N LEU A 476 5.89 -18.96 -18.34
CA LEU A 476 4.86 -17.94 -18.11
C LEU A 476 5.38 -16.81 -17.21
N ALA A 477 5.99 -17.15 -16.07
CA ALA A 477 6.61 -16.18 -15.17
C ALA A 477 7.71 -15.38 -15.87
N ARG A 478 8.49 -16.02 -16.77
CA ARG A 478 9.48 -15.32 -17.58
C ARG A 478 8.84 -14.41 -18.63
N ALA A 479 7.78 -14.85 -19.31
CA ALA A 479 7.06 -14.00 -20.27
C ALA A 479 6.48 -12.75 -19.60
N VAL A 480 5.92 -12.88 -18.39
CA VAL A 480 5.46 -11.76 -17.56
C VAL A 480 6.61 -10.81 -17.25
N ARG A 481 7.71 -11.30 -16.67
CA ARG A 481 8.92 -10.51 -16.35
C ARG A 481 9.44 -9.72 -17.55
N GLU A 482 9.60 -10.40 -18.67
CA GLU A 482 10.18 -9.83 -19.88
C GLU A 482 9.25 -8.80 -20.53
N THR A 483 7.93 -9.00 -20.44
CA THR A 483 6.92 -8.04 -20.90
C THR A 483 6.91 -6.79 -20.03
N ILE A 484 6.92 -6.93 -18.69
CA ILE A 484 6.99 -5.77 -17.78
C ILE A 484 8.31 -5.00 -17.96
N ALA A 485 9.43 -5.69 -18.16
CA ALA A 485 10.72 -5.03 -18.43
C ALA A 485 10.72 -4.21 -19.74
N CYS A 486 9.83 -4.54 -20.67
CA CYS A 486 9.65 -3.84 -21.95
C CYS A 486 8.50 -2.84 -21.94
N PHE A 487 7.78 -2.67 -20.83
CA PHE A 487 6.69 -1.71 -20.74
C PHE A 487 7.23 -0.27 -20.87
N PRO A 488 6.71 0.53 -21.82
CA PRO A 488 7.24 1.87 -22.12
C PRO A 488 6.69 2.96 -21.20
N VAL A 489 5.56 2.72 -20.53
CA VAL A 489 4.88 3.65 -19.62
C VAL A 489 4.78 3.05 -18.22
N TYR A 490 4.31 3.83 -17.25
CA TYR A 490 4.10 3.36 -15.87
C TYR A 490 3.09 2.23 -15.83
N ARG A 491 1.92 2.41 -16.46
CA ARG A 491 0.89 1.37 -16.58
C ARG A 491 -0.09 1.69 -17.71
N THR A 492 -0.95 0.73 -18.01
CA THR A 492 -2.17 0.91 -18.81
C THR A 492 -3.40 1.08 -17.92
N TYR A 493 -4.56 1.42 -18.53
CA TYR A 493 -5.82 1.70 -17.83
C TYR A 493 -7.03 0.93 -18.39
N LEU A 494 -6.88 -0.38 -18.55
CA LEU A 494 -7.98 -1.28 -18.94
C LEU A 494 -8.95 -1.52 -17.77
N GLU A 495 -10.24 -1.61 -18.10
CA GLU A 495 -11.33 -1.90 -17.17
C GLU A 495 -12.18 -3.08 -17.66
N PRO A 496 -12.60 -4.01 -16.78
CA PRO A 496 -13.43 -5.14 -17.17
C PRO A 496 -14.76 -4.67 -17.78
N GLY A 497 -15.14 -5.28 -18.91
CA GLY A 497 -16.39 -4.94 -19.60
C GLY A 497 -16.35 -3.62 -20.39
N LYS A 498 -15.22 -2.89 -20.40
CA LYS A 498 -15.01 -1.72 -21.27
C LYS A 498 -14.15 -2.10 -22.49
N PRO A 499 -14.34 -1.43 -23.64
CA PRO A 499 -13.43 -1.58 -24.77
C PRO A 499 -12.01 -1.15 -24.41
N VAL A 500 -11.02 -1.91 -24.86
CA VAL A 500 -9.60 -1.53 -24.74
C VAL A 500 -9.33 -0.35 -25.66
N SER A 501 -8.75 0.73 -25.12
CA SER A 501 -8.34 1.90 -25.89
C SER A 501 -7.25 1.55 -26.92
N GLU A 502 -7.15 2.31 -28.00
CA GLU A 502 -6.10 2.10 -28.99
C GLU A 502 -4.71 2.48 -28.42
N GLU A 503 -4.64 3.46 -27.51
CA GLU A 503 -3.41 3.80 -26.81
C GLU A 503 -2.91 2.62 -25.95
N ASP A 504 -3.76 2.05 -25.09
CA ASP A 504 -3.38 0.91 -24.23
C ASP A 504 -3.05 -0.34 -25.06
N ARG A 505 -3.83 -0.60 -26.12
CA ARG A 505 -3.56 -1.69 -27.07
C ARG A 505 -2.16 -1.56 -27.65
N ALA A 506 -1.80 -0.38 -28.14
CA ALA A 506 -0.50 -0.12 -28.75
C ALA A 506 0.65 -0.29 -27.75
N VAL A 507 0.46 0.13 -26.49
CA VAL A 507 1.42 -0.07 -25.40
C VAL A 507 1.66 -1.56 -25.16
N ILE A 508 0.59 -2.34 -24.96
CA ILE A 508 0.68 -3.78 -24.67
C ILE A 508 1.32 -4.54 -25.83
N GLU A 509 0.86 -4.32 -27.06
CA GLU A 509 1.38 -5.01 -28.24
C GLU A 509 2.85 -4.67 -28.48
N ARG A 510 3.26 -3.41 -28.28
CA ARG A 510 4.67 -2.98 -28.36
C ARG A 510 5.53 -3.66 -27.30
N ALA A 511 5.08 -3.70 -26.05
CA ALA A 511 5.81 -4.32 -24.94
C ALA A 511 6.00 -5.83 -25.17
N VAL A 512 4.93 -6.53 -25.55
CA VAL A 512 5.00 -7.97 -25.85
C VAL A 512 5.90 -8.25 -27.06
N ALA A 513 5.77 -7.47 -28.14
CA ALA A 513 6.63 -7.65 -29.32
C ALA A 513 8.11 -7.40 -29.00
N ALA A 514 8.43 -6.42 -28.14
CA ALA A 514 9.79 -6.19 -27.67
C ALA A 514 10.30 -7.33 -26.78
N ALA A 515 9.47 -7.85 -25.88
CA ALA A 515 9.80 -8.97 -25.02
C ALA A 515 10.09 -10.25 -25.82
N LYS A 516 9.25 -10.55 -26.83
CA LYS A 516 9.47 -11.61 -27.82
C LYS A 516 10.83 -11.49 -28.51
N ARG A 517 11.12 -10.33 -29.11
CA ARG A 517 12.39 -10.09 -29.83
C ARG A 517 13.63 -10.26 -28.95
N ARG A 518 13.53 -9.91 -27.66
CA ARG A 518 14.63 -10.06 -26.69
C ARG A 518 14.83 -11.50 -26.21
N ASN A 519 13.82 -12.37 -26.34
CA ASN A 519 13.80 -13.71 -25.78
C ASN A 519 13.46 -14.80 -26.82
N PRO A 520 14.27 -14.99 -27.88
CA PRO A 520 13.98 -15.94 -28.96
C PRO A 520 14.00 -17.43 -28.53
N ALA A 521 14.51 -17.73 -27.34
CA ALA A 521 14.54 -19.09 -26.78
C ALA A 521 13.22 -19.50 -26.11
N ILE A 522 12.29 -18.56 -25.87
CA ILE A 522 10.96 -18.85 -25.33
C ILE A 522 10.00 -18.97 -26.51
N GLU A 523 9.10 -19.95 -26.45
CA GLU A 523 8.11 -20.15 -27.51
C GLU A 523 7.22 -18.90 -27.68
N GLU A 524 7.05 -18.48 -28.92
CA GLU A 524 6.27 -17.29 -29.26
C GLU A 524 4.81 -17.34 -28.80
N SER A 525 4.23 -18.54 -28.69
CA SER A 525 2.84 -18.74 -28.31
C SER A 525 2.58 -18.33 -26.85
N VAL A 526 3.55 -18.49 -25.96
CA VAL A 526 3.47 -18.05 -24.55
C VAL A 526 3.27 -16.53 -24.46
N PHE A 527 4.01 -15.77 -25.25
CA PHE A 527 3.86 -14.31 -25.32
C PHE A 527 2.55 -13.89 -26.00
N ASN A 528 2.09 -14.63 -27.01
CA ASN A 528 0.80 -14.37 -27.65
C ASN A 528 -0.37 -14.60 -26.67
N PHE A 529 -0.29 -15.68 -25.87
CA PHE A 529 -1.23 -15.96 -24.81
C PHE A 529 -1.28 -14.80 -23.80
N LEU A 530 -0.11 -14.37 -23.30
CA LEU A 530 -0.04 -13.23 -22.38
C LEU A 530 -0.61 -11.94 -22.99
N ARG A 531 -0.31 -11.64 -24.27
CA ARG A 531 -0.92 -10.50 -24.98
C ARG A 531 -2.44 -10.59 -24.99
N ASP A 532 -2.97 -11.75 -25.32
CA ASP A 532 -4.42 -11.94 -25.46
C ASP A 532 -5.12 -11.85 -24.09
N LEU A 533 -4.51 -12.35 -23.02
CA LEU A 533 -4.94 -12.09 -21.65
C LEU A 533 -4.98 -10.58 -21.35
N LEU A 534 -3.86 -9.87 -21.57
CA LEU A 534 -3.72 -8.44 -21.29
C LEU A 534 -4.66 -7.56 -22.13
N LEU A 535 -5.17 -8.04 -23.26
CA LEU A 535 -6.11 -7.32 -24.12
C LEU A 535 -7.56 -7.77 -23.93
N PHE A 536 -7.87 -8.53 -22.87
CA PHE A 536 -9.19 -9.12 -22.62
C PHE A 536 -9.74 -9.95 -23.80
N ARG A 537 -8.84 -10.54 -24.60
CA ARG A 537 -9.19 -11.43 -25.72
C ARG A 537 -9.30 -12.86 -25.20
N PHE A 538 -10.36 -13.11 -24.44
CA PHE A 538 -10.61 -14.38 -23.80
C PHE A 538 -11.32 -15.40 -24.70
N PRO A 539 -11.17 -16.72 -24.44
CA PRO A 539 -12.03 -17.73 -25.05
C PRO A 539 -13.52 -17.43 -24.79
N GLU A 540 -14.37 -17.63 -25.79
CA GLU A 540 -15.81 -17.34 -25.68
C GLU A 540 -16.52 -18.20 -24.62
N ASN A 541 -15.97 -19.37 -24.31
CA ASN A 541 -16.56 -20.38 -23.45
C ASN A 541 -16.19 -20.29 -21.96
N LEU A 542 -15.57 -19.19 -21.52
CA LEU A 542 -15.29 -18.99 -20.09
C LEU A 542 -16.58 -18.70 -19.30
N ASP A 543 -16.71 -19.30 -18.12
CA ASP A 543 -17.74 -18.92 -17.15
C ASP A 543 -17.41 -17.58 -16.46
N GLU A 544 -18.30 -17.12 -15.60
CA GLU A 544 -18.16 -15.82 -14.93
C GLU A 544 -16.97 -15.77 -13.96
N GLU A 545 -16.72 -16.87 -13.22
CA GLU A 545 -15.61 -16.97 -12.27
C GLU A 545 -14.26 -16.95 -12.99
N GLN A 546 -14.16 -17.68 -14.10
CA GLN A 546 -12.98 -17.69 -14.96
C GLN A 546 -12.73 -16.31 -15.56
N ARG A 547 -13.77 -15.61 -16.05
CA ARG A 547 -13.61 -14.23 -16.56
C ARG A 547 -13.17 -13.26 -15.49
N ALA A 548 -13.70 -13.40 -14.27
CA ALA A 548 -13.27 -12.59 -13.13
C ALA A 548 -11.79 -12.82 -12.79
N ALA A 549 -11.33 -14.08 -12.75
CA ALA A 549 -9.92 -14.41 -12.51
C ALA A 549 -8.99 -13.86 -13.62
N HIS A 550 -9.43 -13.92 -14.88
CA HIS A 550 -8.69 -13.31 -15.98
C HIS A 550 -8.62 -11.78 -15.86
N ALA A 551 -9.74 -11.14 -15.52
CA ALA A 551 -9.78 -9.70 -15.28
C ALA A 551 -8.87 -9.29 -14.11
N GLU A 552 -8.90 -10.06 -13.01
CA GLU A 552 -8.04 -9.84 -11.85
C GLU A 552 -6.56 -9.88 -12.21
N PHE A 553 -6.13 -10.85 -13.02
CA PHE A 553 -4.76 -10.90 -13.50
C PHE A 553 -4.34 -9.61 -14.24
N VAL A 554 -5.17 -9.12 -15.17
CA VAL A 554 -4.86 -7.90 -15.92
C VAL A 554 -4.77 -6.70 -14.99
N LEU A 555 -5.72 -6.54 -14.06
CA LEU A 555 -5.75 -5.41 -13.15
C LEU A 555 -4.54 -5.44 -12.18
N LYS A 556 -4.17 -6.62 -11.66
CA LYS A 556 -2.95 -6.82 -10.86
C LYS A 556 -1.68 -6.51 -11.66
N PHE A 557 -1.60 -6.95 -12.91
CA PHE A 557 -0.48 -6.63 -13.80
C PHE A 557 -0.31 -5.11 -13.93
N GLN A 558 -1.40 -4.37 -14.11
CA GLN A 558 -1.37 -2.91 -14.20
C GLN A 558 -0.85 -2.25 -12.91
N GLN A 559 -1.20 -2.77 -11.72
CA GLN A 559 -0.72 -2.25 -10.44
C GLN A 559 0.79 -2.46 -10.22
N PHE A 560 1.41 -3.47 -10.84
CA PHE A 560 2.84 -3.77 -10.63
C PHE A 560 3.78 -3.14 -11.66
N THR A 561 3.30 -2.82 -12.86
CA THR A 561 4.13 -2.15 -13.88
C THR A 561 4.69 -0.80 -13.44
N GLY A 562 3.89 0.00 -12.71
CA GLY A 562 4.27 1.33 -12.23
C GLY A 562 5.43 1.30 -11.23
N PRO A 563 5.33 0.52 -10.14
CA PRO A 563 6.43 0.28 -9.21
C PRO A 563 7.74 -0.14 -9.86
N ILE A 564 7.67 -1.04 -10.84
CA ILE A 564 8.85 -1.53 -11.55
C ILE A 564 9.45 -0.44 -12.45
N MET A 565 8.62 0.43 -13.04
CA MET A 565 9.08 1.62 -13.75
C MET A 565 9.78 2.59 -12.80
N ALA A 566 9.13 3.02 -11.71
CA ALA A 566 9.70 3.98 -10.76
C ALA A 566 11.05 3.50 -10.20
N LYS A 567 11.09 2.29 -9.62
CA LYS A 567 12.32 1.75 -9.03
C LYS A 567 13.39 1.44 -10.08
N GLY A 568 12.98 1.00 -11.27
CA GLY A 568 13.89 0.64 -12.35
C GLY A 568 14.50 1.85 -13.03
N LEU A 569 13.74 2.94 -13.19
CA LEU A 569 14.14 4.15 -13.90
C LEU A 569 14.59 5.24 -12.93
N GLU A 570 13.67 5.78 -12.13
CA GLU A 570 13.90 6.93 -11.23
C GLU A 570 14.95 6.58 -10.15
N ASP A 571 14.78 5.46 -9.45
CA ASP A 571 15.67 5.11 -8.32
C ASP A 571 16.94 4.35 -8.76
N THR A 572 17.10 4.06 -10.06
CA THR A 572 18.25 3.28 -10.54
C THR A 572 18.91 3.86 -11.79
N VAL A 573 18.19 3.96 -12.92
CA VAL A 573 18.77 4.45 -14.18
C VAL A 573 19.21 5.90 -14.06
N SER A 574 18.41 6.75 -13.41
CA SER A 574 18.72 8.17 -13.18
C SER A 574 19.95 8.39 -12.32
N TYR A 575 20.42 7.38 -11.58
CA TYR A 575 21.67 7.43 -10.81
C TYR A 575 22.87 6.86 -11.58
N ILE A 576 22.65 6.25 -12.76
CA ILE A 576 23.68 5.62 -13.58
C ILE A 576 23.94 6.42 -14.87
N TYR A 577 22.87 6.87 -15.54
CA TYR A 577 22.97 7.57 -16.82
C TYR A 577 23.22 9.06 -16.61
N ASN A 578 24.40 9.40 -16.10
CA ASN A 578 24.73 10.75 -15.62
C ASN A 578 25.42 11.60 -16.70
N ARG A 579 24.96 11.55 -17.96
CA ARG A 579 25.53 12.39 -19.03
C ARG A 579 25.30 13.88 -18.76
N LEU A 580 24.14 14.20 -18.17
CA LEU A 580 23.79 15.50 -17.62
C LEU A 580 22.75 15.28 -16.51
N ALA A 581 23.20 15.31 -15.26
CA ALA A 581 22.35 14.97 -14.12
C ALA A 581 21.12 15.88 -13.95
N ALA A 582 21.13 17.09 -14.50
CA ALA A 582 19.98 17.99 -14.50
C ALA A 582 18.77 17.44 -15.29
N LEU A 583 18.96 16.42 -16.13
CA LEU A 583 17.88 15.72 -16.84
C LEU A 583 17.38 14.47 -16.09
N ASN A 584 18.00 14.14 -14.95
CA ASN A 584 17.71 12.95 -14.17
C ASN A 584 16.70 13.28 -13.06
N GLU A 585 15.53 13.76 -13.46
CA GLU A 585 14.42 14.14 -12.58
C GLU A 585 13.23 13.18 -12.70
N VAL A 586 12.31 13.23 -11.73
CA VAL A 586 11.07 12.44 -11.75
C VAL A 586 10.24 12.78 -12.99
N GLY A 587 9.81 11.76 -13.73
CA GLY A 587 9.16 11.91 -15.04
C GLY A 587 10.07 12.34 -16.19
N GLY A 588 11.36 12.57 -15.94
CA GLY A 588 12.33 12.92 -16.96
C GLY A 588 12.75 11.71 -17.80
N GLU A 589 13.15 11.98 -19.05
CA GLU A 589 13.76 10.99 -19.94
C GLU A 589 15.22 11.40 -20.23
N PRO A 590 16.21 10.91 -19.46
CA PRO A 590 17.62 11.32 -19.61
C PRO A 590 18.23 11.12 -21.01
N GLN A 591 17.58 10.29 -21.86
CA GLN A 591 17.93 10.08 -23.27
C GLN A 591 17.53 11.24 -24.20
N VAL A 592 16.62 12.12 -23.77
CA VAL A 592 16.24 13.35 -24.50
C VAL A 592 17.12 14.48 -23.99
N PHE A 593 17.97 15.07 -24.85
CA PHE A 593 18.96 16.08 -24.43
C PHE A 593 18.46 17.50 -24.70
N GLY A 594 17.64 18.02 -23.78
CA GLY A 594 17.05 19.35 -23.91
C GLY A 594 15.93 19.43 -24.95
N LEU A 595 15.32 20.62 -25.06
CA LEU A 595 14.21 20.92 -25.96
C LEU A 595 14.47 22.24 -26.69
N SER A 596 14.00 22.36 -27.93
CA SER A 596 13.98 23.65 -28.61
C SER A 596 12.87 24.54 -28.05
N VAL A 597 13.01 25.86 -28.21
CA VAL A 597 11.96 26.82 -27.84
C VAL A 597 10.66 26.57 -28.63
N GLU A 598 10.77 26.13 -29.89
CA GLU A 598 9.61 25.79 -30.71
C GLU A 598 8.89 24.54 -30.20
N ALA A 599 9.60 23.50 -29.73
CA ALA A 599 8.97 22.31 -29.16
C ALA A 599 8.34 22.56 -27.78
N PHE A 600 8.80 23.59 -27.07
CA PHE A 600 8.22 24.02 -25.79
C PHE A 600 6.90 24.80 -25.96
N HIS A 601 6.74 25.53 -27.06
CA HIS A 601 5.54 26.29 -27.40
C HIS A 601 4.49 25.42 -28.08
#